data_AF-K2FQ02-F1
#
_entry.id   AF-K2FQ02-F1
#
_cell.length_a   1.000
_cell.length_b   1.000
_cell.length_c   1.000
_cell.angle_alpha   90.00
_cell.angle_beta   90.00
_cell.angle_gamma   90.00
#
_symmetry.space_group_name_H-M   'P 1'
#
loop_
_entity.id
_entity.type
_entity.pdbx_description
1 polymer ?
#
loop_
_entity_poly.entity_id
_entity_poly.type
_entity_poly.pdbx_seq_one_letter_code
_entity_poly.pdbx_strand_id
1 'polypeptide(L)'
;MSQKIIVTHVSPDFDGIPAIWLLRKFHPDYKNARVELVPAGNSTYNNEPVDSNPNVLHVDCGGGRFDHHNTNEFTCGAKLVYEWLVNEGYIERENEALRRIIEVATEIDHGWDSYKWSEPGSDRWEFSLHNLLSGLKAVYPGQIEKHIEFTIDGLEAVYKLMQSKVKAEEEIKNGLQFKTKWGKGVAVLTKNDGIMDAAIKGGYAVVVRKDPQRGYVRVTGSNAHKVDFTKAYEIINEKDKVGSWFLHASKVLLRNGSTRNPTMKPTNMLLEEVVEILKSS
;
A
#
# COMPACT_ATOMS: atom_id res chain seq x y z
N MET A 1 12.97 -11.00 -31.06
CA MET A 1 12.36 -11.86 -30.03
C MET A 1 10.88 -12.00 -30.36
N SER A 2 10.31 -13.20 -30.24
CA SER A 2 8.87 -13.43 -30.40
C SER A 2 8.10 -12.59 -29.37
N GLN A 3 6.96 -12.02 -29.77
CA GLN A 3 6.11 -11.24 -28.87
C GLN A 3 5.54 -12.15 -27.78
N LYS A 4 5.73 -11.78 -26.50
CA LYS A 4 5.07 -12.45 -25.36
C LYS A 4 3.60 -12.05 -25.28
N ILE A 5 2.76 -13.00 -24.88
CA ILE A 5 1.31 -12.83 -24.73
C ILE A 5 0.91 -13.27 -23.32
N ILE A 6 0.11 -12.46 -22.66
CA ILE A 6 -0.60 -12.81 -21.43
C ILE A 6 -2.07 -12.96 -21.80
N VAL A 7 -2.70 -14.05 -21.41
CA VAL A 7 -4.08 -14.39 -21.73
C VAL A 7 -4.86 -14.44 -20.43
N THR A 8 -6.01 -13.78 -20.40
CA THR A 8 -6.96 -13.84 -19.27
C THR A 8 -8.39 -13.85 -19.80
N HIS A 9 -9.38 -13.99 -18.93
CA HIS A 9 -10.77 -14.02 -19.37
C HIS A 9 -11.30 -12.63 -19.77
N VAL A 10 -12.35 -12.60 -20.60
CA VAL A 10 -13.09 -11.37 -20.92
C VAL A 10 -13.66 -10.77 -19.63
N SER A 11 -13.60 -9.44 -19.52
CA SER A 11 -13.93 -8.71 -18.29
C SER A 11 -13.05 -9.12 -17.09
N PRO A 12 -11.70 -9.05 -17.24
CA PRO A 12 -10.78 -9.53 -16.21
C PRO A 12 -11.03 -8.83 -14.88
N ASP A 13 -10.92 -9.57 -13.80
CA ASP A 13 -11.26 -9.13 -12.46
C ASP A 13 -10.01 -8.81 -11.62
N PHE A 14 -10.19 -8.79 -10.30
CA PHE A 14 -9.13 -8.51 -9.35
C PHE A 14 -8.29 -9.75 -8.98
N ASP A 15 -8.25 -10.77 -9.85
CA ASP A 15 -7.25 -11.82 -9.84
C ASP A 15 -6.40 -11.78 -11.13
N GLY A 16 -7.07 -11.82 -12.29
CA GLY A 16 -6.39 -11.74 -13.59
C GLY A 16 -5.58 -10.46 -13.80
N ILE A 17 -6.07 -9.29 -13.38
CA ILE A 17 -5.32 -8.02 -13.57
C ILE A 17 -4.07 -7.93 -12.67
N PRO A 18 -4.13 -8.25 -11.36
CA PRO A 18 -2.92 -8.38 -10.55
C PRO A 18 -1.89 -9.37 -11.10
N ALA A 19 -2.32 -10.49 -11.70
CA ALA A 19 -1.41 -11.42 -12.38
C ALA A 19 -0.70 -10.78 -13.59
N ILE A 20 -1.43 -10.04 -14.43
CA ILE A 20 -0.86 -9.25 -15.55
C ILE A 20 0.16 -8.22 -15.02
N TRP A 21 -0.20 -7.51 -13.95
CA TRP A 21 0.67 -6.51 -13.32
C TRP A 21 2.00 -7.11 -12.87
N LEU A 22 1.97 -8.23 -12.15
CA LEU A 22 3.15 -8.94 -11.67
C LEU A 22 4.10 -9.33 -12.82
N LEU A 23 3.56 -9.94 -13.88
CA LEU A 23 4.34 -10.34 -15.04
C LEU A 23 4.99 -9.14 -15.73
N ARG A 24 4.24 -8.06 -15.97
CA ARG A 24 4.76 -6.85 -16.60
C ARG A 24 5.81 -6.13 -15.75
N LYS A 25 5.66 -6.17 -14.43
CA LYS A 25 6.55 -5.46 -13.50
C LYS A 25 7.86 -6.19 -13.26
N PHE A 26 7.81 -7.51 -13.07
CA PHE A 26 8.94 -8.27 -12.54
C PHE A 26 9.58 -9.22 -13.55
N HIS A 27 8.86 -9.66 -14.58
CA HIS A 27 9.46 -10.53 -15.60
C HIS A 27 9.94 -9.73 -16.82
N PRO A 28 11.24 -9.79 -17.19
CA PRO A 28 11.81 -8.96 -18.25
C PRO A 28 11.11 -9.17 -19.61
N ASP A 29 10.83 -10.42 -19.97
CA ASP A 29 10.20 -10.73 -21.26
C ASP A 29 8.73 -10.30 -21.35
N TYR A 30 8.01 -10.20 -20.22
CA TYR A 30 6.58 -9.86 -20.21
C TYR A 30 6.31 -8.38 -19.99
N LYS A 31 7.34 -7.55 -19.80
CA LYS A 31 7.22 -6.10 -19.58
C LYS A 31 6.30 -5.41 -20.59
N ASN A 32 6.43 -5.78 -21.87
CA ASN A 32 5.64 -5.24 -22.98
C ASN A 32 4.72 -6.31 -23.59
N ALA A 33 4.38 -7.36 -22.84
CA ALA A 33 3.51 -8.42 -23.35
C ALA A 33 2.13 -7.85 -23.70
N ARG A 34 1.62 -8.30 -24.85
CA ARG A 34 0.23 -8.05 -25.26
C ARG A 34 -0.70 -8.84 -24.35
N VAL A 35 -1.82 -8.23 -23.99
CA VAL A 35 -2.90 -8.95 -23.31
C VAL A 35 -3.90 -9.41 -24.36
N GLU A 36 -4.27 -10.69 -24.30
CA GLU A 36 -5.31 -11.30 -25.12
C GLU A 36 -6.43 -11.81 -24.21
N LEU A 37 -7.66 -11.76 -24.71
CA LEU A 37 -8.85 -12.07 -23.93
C LEU A 37 -9.56 -13.28 -24.52
N VAL A 38 -9.95 -14.22 -23.66
CA VAL A 38 -10.71 -15.42 -24.02
C VAL A 38 -12.00 -15.50 -23.19
N PRO A 39 -13.05 -16.21 -23.62
CA PRO A 39 -14.19 -16.47 -22.74
C PRO A 39 -13.74 -17.17 -21.45
N ALA A 40 -14.44 -16.92 -20.34
CA ALA A 40 -14.14 -17.58 -19.07
C ALA A 40 -14.26 -19.12 -19.14
N GLY A 41 -13.70 -19.81 -18.15
CA GLY A 41 -13.63 -21.27 -18.10
C GLY A 41 -12.44 -21.83 -18.90
N ASN A 42 -12.67 -22.94 -19.60
CA ASN A 42 -11.60 -23.71 -20.25
C ASN A 42 -11.18 -23.18 -21.64
N SER A 43 -11.54 -21.94 -21.99
CA SER A 43 -11.13 -21.37 -23.28
C SER A 43 -9.64 -21.04 -23.25
N THR A 44 -8.94 -21.34 -24.34
CA THR A 44 -7.50 -21.07 -24.48
C THR A 44 -7.22 -20.20 -25.69
N TYR A 45 -5.98 -19.72 -25.79
CA TYR A 45 -5.56 -18.86 -26.89
C TYR A 45 -5.44 -19.71 -28.15
N ASN A 46 -6.09 -19.29 -29.24
CA ASN A 46 -6.17 -20.04 -30.50
C ASN A 46 -6.67 -21.49 -30.39
N ASN A 47 -7.35 -21.87 -29.30
CA ASN A 47 -7.71 -23.26 -28.98
C ASN A 47 -6.51 -24.22 -28.89
N GLU A 48 -5.32 -23.70 -28.58
CA GLU A 48 -4.14 -24.52 -28.31
C GLU A 48 -4.18 -25.06 -26.87
N PRO A 49 -3.59 -26.23 -26.58
CA PRO A 49 -3.45 -26.69 -25.20
C PRO A 49 -2.74 -25.65 -24.34
N VAL A 50 -3.24 -25.42 -23.12
CA VAL A 50 -2.61 -24.50 -22.17
C VAL A 50 -1.17 -24.93 -21.87
N ASP A 51 -0.29 -23.95 -21.61
CA ASP A 51 1.14 -24.16 -21.33
C ASP A 51 1.97 -24.79 -22.47
N SER A 52 1.39 -25.07 -23.64
CA SER A 52 2.13 -25.68 -24.77
C SER A 52 3.05 -24.70 -25.51
N ASN A 53 2.78 -23.40 -25.44
CA ASN A 53 3.57 -22.35 -26.11
C ASN A 53 4.33 -21.51 -25.08
N PRO A 54 5.69 -21.52 -25.07
CA PRO A 54 6.49 -20.80 -24.07
C PRO A 54 6.42 -19.26 -24.22
N ASN A 55 5.71 -18.74 -25.22
CA ASN A 55 5.47 -17.31 -25.40
C ASN A 55 4.08 -16.85 -24.93
N VAL A 56 3.22 -17.78 -24.52
CA VAL A 56 1.84 -17.50 -24.10
C VAL A 56 1.66 -17.96 -22.65
N LEU A 57 1.18 -17.08 -21.79
CA LEU A 57 0.79 -17.44 -20.41
C LEU A 57 -0.68 -17.16 -20.21
N HIS A 58 -1.43 -18.18 -19.82
CA HIS A 58 -2.79 -18.04 -19.31
C HIS A 58 -2.71 -17.75 -17.81
N VAL A 59 -3.40 -16.70 -17.38
CA VAL A 59 -3.56 -16.32 -15.97
C VAL A 59 -5.04 -16.23 -15.68
N ASP A 60 -5.47 -16.92 -14.63
CA ASP A 60 -6.86 -16.93 -14.19
C ASP A 60 -7.84 -17.39 -15.30
N CYS A 61 -7.37 -18.31 -16.17
CA CYS A 61 -8.20 -18.97 -17.17
C CYS A 61 -7.54 -20.21 -17.77
N GLY A 62 -8.35 -21.02 -18.48
CA GLY A 62 -7.86 -22.07 -19.37
C GLY A 62 -7.35 -23.35 -18.70
N GLY A 63 -7.37 -23.44 -17.37
CA GLY A 63 -6.98 -24.63 -16.61
C GLY A 63 -5.47 -24.90 -16.54
N GLY A 64 -4.65 -23.88 -16.83
CA GLY A 64 -3.19 -23.99 -16.85
C GLY A 64 -2.51 -23.79 -15.51
N ARG A 65 -1.18 -23.64 -15.55
CA ARG A 65 -0.33 -23.49 -14.35
C ARG A 65 -0.63 -22.26 -13.47
N PHE A 66 -1.31 -21.24 -13.99
CA PHE A 66 -1.71 -20.04 -13.24
C PHE A 66 -3.23 -19.88 -13.17
N ASP A 67 -3.94 -21.00 -13.20
CA ASP A 67 -5.38 -21.08 -13.00
C ASP A 67 -5.68 -21.93 -11.76
N HIS A 68 -6.70 -21.54 -10.98
CA HIS A 68 -7.08 -22.16 -9.72
C HIS A 68 -8.51 -22.72 -9.72
N HIS A 69 -9.28 -22.54 -10.80
CA HIS A 69 -10.69 -22.92 -10.87
C HIS A 69 -10.99 -24.43 -10.69
N ASN A 70 -9.97 -25.30 -10.76
CA ASN A 70 -10.10 -26.75 -10.56
C ASN A 70 -9.73 -27.21 -9.13
N THR A 71 -9.50 -26.29 -8.19
CA THR A 71 -9.16 -26.59 -6.80
C THR A 71 -9.94 -25.71 -5.82
N ASN A 72 -10.03 -26.16 -4.57
CA ASN A 72 -10.57 -25.39 -3.44
C ASN A 72 -9.46 -24.84 -2.53
N GLU A 73 -8.20 -24.88 -2.98
CA GLU A 73 -7.09 -24.29 -2.24
C GLU A 73 -7.28 -22.79 -2.06
N PHE A 74 -6.79 -22.26 -0.93
CA PHE A 74 -6.80 -20.82 -0.67
C PHE A 74 -5.69 -20.12 -1.48
N THR A 75 -5.97 -19.98 -2.77
CA THR A 75 -5.08 -19.42 -3.79
C THR A 75 -5.90 -18.72 -4.88
N CYS A 76 -5.21 -17.94 -5.70
CA CYS A 76 -5.74 -17.25 -6.88
C CYS A 76 -4.64 -17.17 -7.96
N GLY A 77 -4.97 -16.87 -9.21
CA GLY A 77 -4.04 -16.77 -10.34
C GLY A 77 -2.88 -15.79 -10.10
N ALA A 78 -3.15 -14.63 -9.49
CA ALA A 78 -2.13 -13.67 -9.11
C ALA A 78 -1.12 -14.24 -8.10
N LYS A 79 -1.59 -15.05 -7.15
CA LYS A 79 -0.71 -15.72 -6.18
C LYS A 79 0.16 -16.78 -6.84
N LEU A 80 -0.40 -17.58 -7.76
CA LEU A 80 0.36 -18.57 -8.51
C LEU A 80 1.47 -17.93 -9.36
N VAL A 81 1.16 -16.80 -10.01
CA VAL A 81 2.16 -16.00 -10.74
C VAL A 81 3.23 -15.44 -9.80
N TYR A 82 2.85 -14.89 -8.65
CA TYR A 82 3.79 -14.37 -7.66
C TYR A 82 4.74 -15.46 -7.16
N GLU A 83 4.22 -16.62 -6.78
CA GLU A 83 5.03 -17.75 -6.30
C GLU A 83 6.00 -18.24 -7.37
N TRP A 84 5.57 -18.32 -8.63
CA TRP A 84 6.46 -18.65 -9.74
C TRP A 84 7.56 -17.60 -9.93
N LEU A 85 7.24 -16.31 -9.93
CA LEU A 85 8.22 -15.24 -10.08
C LEU A 85 9.25 -15.21 -8.94
N VAL A 86 8.83 -15.56 -7.71
CA VAL A 86 9.72 -15.73 -6.57
C VAL A 86 10.64 -16.94 -6.76
N ASN A 87 10.09 -18.09 -7.18
CA ASN A 87 10.86 -19.32 -7.37
C ASN A 87 11.90 -19.21 -8.51
N GLU A 88 11.58 -18.46 -9.56
CA GLU A 88 12.51 -18.17 -10.67
C GLU A 88 13.51 -17.03 -10.33
N GLY A 89 13.41 -16.42 -9.14
CA GLY A 89 14.33 -15.38 -8.69
C GLY A 89 14.10 -13.99 -9.31
N TYR A 90 12.93 -13.76 -9.94
CA TYR A 90 12.55 -12.42 -10.43
C TYR A 90 12.07 -11.50 -9.30
N ILE A 91 11.65 -12.07 -8.17
CA ILE A 91 11.19 -11.34 -6.99
C ILE A 91 11.93 -11.89 -5.76
N GLU A 92 12.47 -10.99 -4.94
CA GLU A 92 13.07 -11.34 -3.65
C GLU A 92 12.04 -11.99 -2.71
N ARG A 93 12.38 -13.13 -2.10
CA ARG A 93 11.51 -13.87 -1.16
C ARG A 93 11.08 -13.01 0.02
N GLU A 94 11.93 -12.09 0.44
CA GLU A 94 11.78 -11.22 1.59
C GLU A 94 10.97 -9.95 1.26
N ASN A 95 10.40 -9.84 0.05
CA ASN A 95 9.56 -8.72 -0.35
C ASN A 95 8.18 -8.76 0.34
N GLU A 96 8.20 -8.36 1.62
CA GLU A 96 7.06 -8.35 2.53
C GLU A 96 5.91 -7.47 2.04
N ALA A 97 6.23 -6.35 1.38
CA ALA A 97 5.21 -5.45 0.85
C ALA A 97 4.39 -6.12 -0.25
N LEU A 98 5.04 -6.85 -1.15
CA LEU A 98 4.37 -7.56 -2.22
C LEU A 98 3.60 -8.78 -1.69
N ARG A 99 4.22 -9.56 -0.79
CA ARG A 99 3.57 -10.72 -0.14
C ARG A 99 2.21 -10.34 0.45
N ARG A 100 2.14 -9.25 1.22
CA ARG A 100 0.88 -8.76 1.83
C ARG A 100 -0.15 -8.29 0.81
N ILE A 101 0.26 -7.78 -0.36
CA ILE A 101 -0.68 -7.40 -1.43
C ILE A 101 -1.31 -8.65 -2.04
N ILE A 102 -0.50 -9.68 -2.27
CA ILE A 102 -0.97 -10.96 -2.83
C ILE A 102 -1.90 -11.68 -1.85
N GLU A 103 -1.63 -11.60 -0.54
CA GLU A 103 -2.57 -12.08 0.49
C GLU A 103 -3.93 -11.39 0.38
N VAL A 104 -3.96 -10.05 0.29
CA VAL A 104 -5.21 -9.30 0.13
C VAL A 104 -5.91 -9.62 -1.19
N ALA A 105 -5.18 -9.77 -2.30
CA ALA A 105 -5.77 -10.19 -3.58
C ALA A 105 -6.42 -11.58 -3.48
N THR A 106 -5.75 -12.53 -2.81
CA THR A 106 -6.30 -13.88 -2.55
C THR A 106 -7.55 -13.81 -1.67
N GLU A 107 -7.57 -12.94 -0.66
CA GLU A 107 -8.75 -12.73 0.18
C GLU A 107 -9.95 -12.20 -0.63
N ILE A 108 -9.72 -11.22 -1.50
CA ILE A 108 -10.75 -10.63 -2.37
C ILE A 108 -11.31 -11.66 -3.34
N ASP A 109 -10.44 -12.45 -3.98
CA ASP A 109 -10.83 -13.52 -4.90
C ASP A 109 -11.72 -14.58 -4.21
N HIS A 110 -11.46 -14.85 -2.93
CA HIS A 110 -12.28 -15.74 -2.10
C HIS A 110 -13.50 -15.05 -1.47
N GLY A 111 -13.81 -13.81 -1.88
CA GLY A 111 -14.96 -13.02 -1.43
C GLY A 111 -14.92 -12.63 0.05
N TRP A 112 -13.75 -12.62 0.69
CA TRP A 112 -13.64 -12.34 2.13
C TRP A 112 -14.10 -10.93 2.49
N ASP A 113 -14.00 -9.99 1.57
CA ASP A 113 -14.50 -8.63 1.72
C ASP A 113 -16.01 -8.58 2.02
N SER A 114 -16.78 -9.56 1.54
CA SER A 114 -18.23 -9.64 1.75
C SER A 114 -18.67 -10.25 3.09
N TYR A 115 -17.84 -11.08 3.74
CA TYR A 115 -18.28 -11.83 4.94
C TYR A 115 -17.24 -12.00 6.06
N LYS A 116 -15.94 -11.81 5.80
CA LYS A 116 -14.86 -11.95 6.80
C LYS A 116 -14.24 -10.62 7.21
N TRP A 117 -14.16 -9.66 6.29
CA TRP A 117 -13.67 -8.33 6.62
C TRP A 117 -14.65 -7.62 7.55
N SER A 118 -14.10 -6.75 8.41
CA SER A 118 -14.91 -6.00 9.37
C SER A 118 -15.83 -5.02 8.67
N GLU A 119 -17.06 -4.88 9.16
CA GLU A 119 -18.04 -3.92 8.65
C GLU A 119 -18.30 -4.08 7.13
N PRO A 120 -18.69 -5.28 6.66
CA PRO A 120 -18.77 -5.58 5.22
C PRO A 120 -19.76 -4.68 4.46
N GLY A 121 -20.80 -4.17 5.14
CA GLY A 121 -21.77 -3.23 4.55
C GLY A 121 -21.37 -1.75 4.60
N SER A 122 -20.11 -1.42 4.91
CA SER A 122 -19.64 -0.04 5.01
C SER A 122 -19.29 0.54 3.64
N ASP A 123 -19.88 1.69 3.29
CA ASP A 123 -19.61 2.45 2.04
C ASP A 123 -18.12 2.75 1.79
N ARG A 124 -17.27 2.74 2.82
CA ARG A 124 -15.80 2.88 2.68
C ARG A 124 -15.19 1.85 1.72
N TRP A 125 -15.80 0.67 1.60
CA TRP A 125 -15.31 -0.36 0.67
C TRP A 125 -15.51 0.06 -0.78
N GLU A 126 -16.44 0.95 -1.11
CA GLU A 126 -16.59 1.45 -2.49
C GLU A 126 -15.47 2.39 -2.95
N PHE A 127 -14.62 2.82 -2.02
CA PHE A 127 -13.39 3.54 -2.30
C PHE A 127 -12.16 2.62 -2.40
N SER A 128 -12.34 1.31 -2.28
CA SER A 128 -11.28 0.32 -2.47
C SER A 128 -11.03 0.04 -3.95
N LEU A 129 -9.79 -0.30 -4.30
CA LEU A 129 -9.38 -0.46 -5.69
C LEU A 129 -10.16 -1.57 -6.42
N HIS A 130 -10.47 -2.68 -5.74
CA HIS A 130 -11.19 -3.80 -6.35
C HIS A 130 -12.67 -3.47 -6.62
N ASN A 131 -13.33 -2.73 -5.73
CA ASN A 131 -14.69 -2.23 -6.00
C ASN A 131 -14.71 -1.13 -7.07
N LEU A 132 -13.70 -0.26 -7.09
CA LEU A 132 -13.55 0.74 -8.15
C LEU A 132 -13.41 0.12 -9.53
N LEU A 133 -12.76 -1.05 -9.66
CA LEU A 133 -12.71 -1.80 -10.93
C LEU A 133 -14.12 -2.18 -11.42
N SER A 134 -14.99 -2.66 -10.53
CA SER A 134 -16.40 -2.94 -10.87
C SER A 134 -17.15 -1.69 -11.33
N GLY A 135 -16.96 -0.57 -10.63
CA GLY A 135 -17.52 0.72 -11.07
C GLY A 135 -16.97 1.19 -12.41
N LEU A 136 -15.67 0.99 -12.65
CA LEU A 136 -14.99 1.37 -13.89
C LEU A 136 -15.56 0.60 -15.08
N LYS A 137 -15.86 -0.71 -14.91
CA LYS A 137 -16.53 -1.54 -15.92
C LYS A 137 -17.90 -0.99 -16.31
N ALA A 138 -18.63 -0.39 -15.38
CA ALA A 138 -19.92 0.24 -15.65
C ALA A 138 -19.79 1.60 -16.35
N VAL A 139 -18.78 2.40 -15.98
CA VAL A 139 -18.54 3.73 -16.57
C VAL A 139 -17.95 3.63 -17.99
N TYR A 140 -17.11 2.61 -18.24
CA TYR A 140 -16.42 2.43 -19.52
C TYR A 140 -16.68 1.04 -20.12
N PRO A 141 -17.95 0.70 -20.45
CA PRO A 141 -18.31 -0.63 -20.93
C PRO A 141 -17.52 -0.98 -22.20
N GLY A 142 -16.93 -2.19 -22.22
CA GLY A 142 -16.14 -2.69 -23.33
C GLY A 142 -14.73 -2.10 -23.48
N GLN A 143 -14.34 -1.10 -22.68
CA GLN A 143 -13.00 -0.50 -22.73
C GLN A 143 -12.03 -1.26 -21.81
N ILE A 144 -11.76 -2.52 -22.15
CA ILE A 144 -11.04 -3.44 -21.27
C ILE A 144 -9.60 -2.99 -21.01
N GLU A 145 -8.93 -2.41 -22.01
CA GLU A 145 -7.59 -1.84 -21.87
C GLU A 145 -7.56 -0.78 -20.77
N LYS A 146 -8.58 0.08 -20.72
CA LYS A 146 -8.72 1.12 -19.68
C LYS A 146 -8.92 0.53 -18.29
N HIS A 147 -9.63 -0.60 -18.19
CA HIS A 147 -9.80 -1.30 -16.92
C HIS A 147 -8.48 -1.86 -16.39
N ILE A 148 -7.71 -2.47 -17.28
CA ILE A 148 -6.39 -3.02 -16.98
C ILE A 148 -5.42 -1.90 -16.59
N GLU A 149 -5.32 -0.84 -17.40
CA GLU A 149 -4.39 0.28 -17.16
C GLU A 149 -4.66 0.98 -15.83
N PHE A 150 -5.91 1.35 -15.55
CA PHE A 150 -6.26 2.01 -14.29
C PHE A 150 -5.92 1.14 -13.08
N THR A 151 -6.26 -0.15 -13.16
CA THR A 151 -6.03 -1.08 -12.04
C THR A 151 -4.54 -1.35 -11.83
N ILE A 152 -3.75 -1.45 -12.91
CA ILE A 152 -2.29 -1.55 -12.84
C ILE A 152 -1.69 -0.31 -12.17
N ASP A 153 -2.11 0.90 -12.57
CA ASP A 153 -1.62 2.14 -11.94
C ASP A 153 -2.02 2.21 -10.46
N GLY A 154 -3.23 1.75 -10.14
CA GLY A 154 -3.69 1.59 -8.76
C GLY A 154 -2.80 0.62 -7.96
N LEU A 155 -2.46 -0.55 -8.53
CA LEU A 155 -1.57 -1.53 -7.91
C LEU A 155 -0.14 -1.00 -7.71
N GLU A 156 0.38 -0.21 -8.66
CA GLU A 156 1.66 0.50 -8.51
C GLU A 156 1.65 1.45 -7.31
N ALA A 157 0.56 2.23 -7.16
CA ALA A 157 0.40 3.12 -6.02
C ALA A 157 0.27 2.34 -4.71
N VAL A 158 -0.54 1.28 -4.67
CA VAL A 158 -0.70 0.39 -3.51
C VAL A 158 0.65 -0.22 -3.12
N TYR A 159 1.42 -0.71 -4.10
CA TYR A 159 2.74 -1.28 -3.83
C TYR A 159 3.69 -0.26 -3.23
N LYS A 160 3.70 0.98 -3.74
CA LYS A 160 4.52 2.05 -3.16
C LYS A 160 4.12 2.39 -1.71
N LEU A 161 2.81 2.41 -1.42
CA LEU A 161 2.29 2.63 -0.08
C LEU A 161 2.66 1.48 0.86
N MET A 162 2.55 0.23 0.41
CA MET A 162 2.90 -0.96 1.18
C MET A 162 4.40 -1.03 1.50
N GLN A 163 5.27 -0.70 0.54
CA GLN A 163 6.71 -0.56 0.80
C GLN A 163 6.99 0.47 1.90
N SER A 164 6.31 1.62 1.84
CA SER A 164 6.46 2.69 2.83
C SER A 164 5.94 2.27 4.21
N LYS A 165 4.82 1.52 4.25
CA LYS A 165 4.23 0.97 5.47
C LYS A 165 5.14 -0.07 6.13
N VAL A 166 5.61 -1.07 5.39
CA VAL A 166 6.52 -2.11 5.91
C VAL A 166 7.79 -1.48 6.47
N LYS A 167 8.38 -0.54 5.73
CA LYS A 167 9.55 0.20 6.22
C LYS A 167 9.24 1.01 7.47
N ALA A 168 8.07 1.65 7.53
CA ALA A 168 7.65 2.43 8.70
C ALA A 168 7.51 1.53 9.94
N GLU A 169 6.89 0.36 9.80
CA GLU A 169 6.75 -0.61 10.88
C GLU A 169 8.11 -1.01 11.47
N GLU A 170 9.14 -1.19 10.63
CA GLU A 170 10.50 -1.49 11.06
C GLU A 170 11.21 -0.28 11.70
N GLU A 171 11.08 0.91 11.10
CA GLU A 171 11.64 2.15 11.64
C GLU A 171 11.05 2.49 13.02
N ILE A 172 9.77 2.19 13.25
CA ILE A 172 9.09 2.40 14.54
C ILE A 172 9.69 1.51 15.64
N LYS A 173 10.02 0.25 15.35
CA LYS A 173 10.64 -0.65 16.34
C LYS A 173 11.99 -0.10 16.84
N ASN A 174 12.75 0.49 15.92
CA ASN A 174 14.08 1.06 16.18
C ASN A 174 14.04 2.54 16.61
N GLY A 175 12.85 3.16 16.64
CA GLY A 175 12.67 4.56 17.01
C GLY A 175 12.93 4.82 18.50
N LEU A 176 13.16 6.09 18.84
CA LEU A 176 13.28 6.54 20.22
C LEU A 176 11.93 6.39 20.94
N GLN A 177 11.83 5.37 21.78
CA GLN A 177 10.65 5.07 22.58
C GLN A 177 10.59 5.95 23.83
N PHE A 178 9.42 6.51 24.15
CA PHE A 178 9.22 7.32 25.35
C PHE A 178 7.81 7.17 25.93
N LYS A 179 7.60 7.72 27.13
CA LYS A 179 6.31 7.71 27.82
C LYS A 179 5.81 9.13 28.03
N THR A 180 4.55 9.37 27.73
CA THR A 180 3.84 10.63 28.00
C THR A 180 2.69 10.39 28.98
N LYS A 181 2.02 11.45 29.43
CA LYS A 181 0.78 11.32 30.21
C LYS A 181 -0.37 10.66 29.45
N TRP A 182 -0.34 10.68 28.11
CA TRP A 182 -1.38 10.08 27.26
C TRP A 182 -1.11 8.61 26.92
N GLY A 183 0.13 8.15 27.06
CA GLY A 183 0.55 6.79 26.74
C GLY A 183 1.94 6.71 26.12
N LYS A 184 2.20 5.57 25.46
CA LYS A 184 3.48 5.30 24.77
C LYS A 184 3.66 6.27 23.60
N GLY A 185 4.87 6.79 23.45
CA GLY A 185 5.28 7.60 22.33
C GLY A 185 6.49 7.03 21.62
N VAL A 186 6.61 7.34 20.33
CA VAL A 186 7.79 6.98 19.51
C VAL A 186 8.23 8.17 18.67
N ALA A 187 9.53 8.38 18.59
CA ALA A 187 10.15 9.42 17.79
C ALA A 187 11.14 8.81 16.79
N VAL A 188 11.00 9.19 15.52
CA VAL A 188 11.78 8.60 14.42
C VAL A 188 12.39 9.71 13.55
N LEU A 189 13.70 9.63 13.32
CA LEU A 189 14.40 10.45 12.34
C LEU A 189 14.33 9.76 10.96
N THR A 190 13.39 10.16 10.10
CA THR A 190 13.19 9.51 8.80
C THR A 190 12.53 10.44 7.76
N LYS A 191 12.76 10.13 6.47
CA LYS A 191 12.02 10.73 5.35
C LYS A 191 10.64 10.08 5.11
N ASN A 192 10.37 8.95 5.75
CA ASN A 192 9.16 8.17 5.55
C ASN A 192 7.98 8.78 6.33
N ASP A 193 7.00 9.34 5.62
CA ASP A 193 5.79 9.89 6.25
C ASP A 193 4.84 8.81 6.79
N GLY A 194 4.96 7.57 6.29
CA GLY A 194 4.12 6.45 6.70
C GLY A 194 4.22 6.08 8.18
N ILE A 195 5.29 6.51 8.87
CA ILE A 195 5.48 6.26 10.32
C ILE A 195 4.34 6.84 11.15
N MET A 196 3.74 7.95 10.73
CA MET A 196 2.66 8.61 11.45
C MET A 196 1.47 7.67 11.59
N ASP A 197 0.97 7.19 10.46
CA ASP A 197 -0.24 6.38 10.44
C ASP A 197 0.05 4.97 10.96
N ALA A 198 1.21 4.40 10.64
CA ALA A 198 1.61 3.07 11.12
C ALA A 198 1.71 3.02 12.65
N ALA A 199 2.35 4.01 13.29
CA ALA A 199 2.47 4.03 14.74
C ALA A 199 1.13 4.31 15.44
N ILE A 200 0.32 5.26 14.94
CA ILE A 200 -1.01 5.52 15.53
C ILE A 200 -1.91 4.28 15.44
N LYS A 201 -1.93 3.60 14.28
CA LYS A 201 -2.66 2.32 14.11
C LYS A 201 -2.08 1.20 14.97
N GLY A 202 -0.78 1.25 15.26
CA GLY A 202 -0.09 0.36 16.21
C GLY A 202 -0.34 0.69 17.69
N GLY A 203 -1.22 1.63 18.02
CA GLY A 203 -1.61 1.94 19.40
C GLY A 203 -0.71 2.91 20.14
N TYR A 204 0.18 3.64 19.43
CA TYR A 204 0.94 4.72 20.06
C TYR A 204 0.05 5.94 20.33
N ALA A 205 0.23 6.56 21.49
CA ALA A 205 -0.46 7.79 21.85
C ALA A 205 0.15 9.00 21.12
N VAL A 206 1.48 9.07 21.05
CA VAL A 206 2.22 10.21 20.48
C VAL A 206 3.29 9.74 19.51
N VAL A 207 3.34 10.34 18.32
CA VAL A 207 4.30 9.96 17.28
C VAL A 207 5.01 11.20 16.79
N VAL A 208 6.35 11.18 16.81
CA VAL A 208 7.20 12.26 16.30
C VAL A 208 7.98 11.75 15.10
N ARG A 209 7.99 12.53 14.03
CA ARG A 209 8.88 12.35 12.88
C ARG A 209 9.71 13.60 12.73
N LYS A 210 11.02 13.45 12.57
CA LYS A 210 11.87 14.52 12.02
C LYS A 210 12.45 14.09 10.68
N ASP A 211 12.34 14.95 9.68
CA ASP A 211 12.98 14.76 8.38
C ASP A 211 14.50 15.06 8.52
N PRO A 212 15.40 14.10 8.25
CA PRO A 212 16.84 14.33 8.41
C PRO A 212 17.41 15.31 7.39
N GLN A 213 16.75 15.51 6.24
CA GLN A 213 17.23 16.38 5.18
C GLN A 213 16.62 17.78 5.28
N ARG A 214 15.30 17.85 5.53
CA ARG A 214 14.57 19.13 5.59
C ARG A 214 14.49 19.73 6.97
N GLY A 215 14.73 18.96 8.03
CA GLY A 215 14.58 19.38 9.42
C GLY A 215 13.13 19.53 9.89
N TYR A 216 12.13 19.30 9.02
CA TYR A 216 10.71 19.39 9.35
C TYR A 216 10.34 18.39 10.43
N VAL A 217 9.58 18.86 11.42
CA VAL A 217 9.07 18.02 12.50
C VAL A 217 7.57 17.89 12.38
N ARG A 218 7.09 16.67 12.54
CA ARG A 218 5.68 16.36 12.63
C ARG A 218 5.46 15.64 13.95
N VAL A 219 4.43 16.04 14.68
CA VAL A 219 3.93 15.36 15.87
C VAL A 219 2.45 15.04 15.64
N THR A 220 2.06 13.79 15.82
CA THR A 220 0.68 13.33 15.70
C THR A 220 0.29 12.62 17.00
N GLY A 221 -0.87 13.01 17.54
CA GLY A 221 -1.49 12.41 18.71
C GLY A 221 -2.66 11.54 18.33
N SER A 222 -2.92 10.49 19.12
CA SER A 222 -4.10 9.64 18.94
C SER A 222 -5.32 10.24 19.63
N ASN A 223 -6.42 10.35 18.88
CA ASN A 223 -7.72 10.75 19.45
C ASN A 223 -8.24 9.73 20.48
N ALA A 224 -7.93 8.44 20.31
CA ALA A 224 -8.31 7.40 21.27
C ALA A 224 -7.66 7.62 22.65
N HIS A 225 -6.47 8.24 22.66
CA HIS A 225 -5.74 8.60 23.87
C HIS A 225 -6.04 10.02 24.37
N LYS A 226 -6.98 10.73 23.73
CA LYS A 226 -7.37 12.11 24.08
C LYS A 226 -6.17 13.06 24.20
N VAL A 227 -5.24 12.94 23.26
CA VAL A 227 -4.03 13.78 23.22
C VAL A 227 -4.40 15.24 23.01
N ASP A 228 -3.66 16.16 23.64
CA ASP A 228 -3.79 17.60 23.42
C ASP A 228 -2.42 18.28 23.49
N PHE A 229 -1.91 18.74 22.36
CA PHE A 229 -0.58 19.36 22.28
C PHE A 229 -0.56 20.86 22.60
N THR A 230 -1.62 21.45 23.18
CA THR A 230 -1.66 22.89 23.48
C THR A 230 -0.48 23.31 24.36
N LYS A 231 -0.26 22.64 25.49
CA LYS A 231 0.86 22.95 26.39
C LYS A 231 2.24 22.71 25.73
N ALA A 232 2.36 21.64 24.93
CA ALA A 232 3.60 21.38 24.20
C ALA A 232 3.90 22.48 23.18
N TYR A 233 2.86 22.96 22.48
CA TYR A 233 2.96 24.04 21.50
C TYR A 233 3.36 25.38 22.15
N GLU A 234 2.79 25.72 23.30
CA GLU A 234 3.16 26.91 24.07
C GLU A 234 4.65 26.88 24.45
N ILE A 235 5.12 25.77 25.04
CA ILE A 235 6.53 25.60 25.42
C ILE A 235 7.46 25.67 24.19
N ILE A 236 7.06 25.07 23.07
CA ILE A 236 7.84 25.11 21.83
C ILE A 236 7.91 26.53 21.28
N ASN A 237 6.80 27.27 21.22
CA ASN A 237 6.79 28.66 20.74
C ASN A 237 7.64 29.57 21.62
N GLU A 238 7.73 29.28 22.92
CA GLU A 238 8.61 29.99 23.83
C GLU A 238 10.09 29.71 23.55
N LYS A 239 10.46 28.46 23.27
CA LYS A 239 11.85 28.01 23.10
C LYS A 239 12.39 28.19 21.67
N ASP A 240 11.60 27.86 20.66
CA ASP A 240 12.01 27.91 19.25
C ASP A 240 11.45 29.16 18.57
N LYS A 241 12.31 30.17 18.43
CA LYS A 241 12.00 31.42 17.72
C LYS A 241 12.28 31.37 16.22
N VAL A 242 12.79 30.24 15.71
CA VAL A 242 13.21 30.08 14.31
C VAL A 242 12.17 29.28 13.52
N GLY A 243 11.74 28.15 14.07
CA GLY A 243 10.84 27.22 13.40
C GLY A 243 9.42 27.76 13.27
N SER A 244 8.81 27.54 12.11
CA SER A 244 7.39 27.85 11.88
C SER A 244 6.52 26.71 12.41
N TRP A 245 6.14 26.79 13.68
CA TRP A 245 5.27 25.82 14.34
C TRP A 245 3.78 26.16 14.20
N PHE A 246 2.98 25.13 13.99
CA PHE A 246 1.53 25.21 13.84
C PHE A 246 0.86 24.08 14.62
N LEU A 247 -0.11 24.44 15.46
CA LEU A 247 -1.01 23.52 16.12
C LEU A 247 -2.37 23.55 15.42
N HIS A 248 -2.80 22.40 14.88
CA HIS A 248 -4.11 22.28 14.26
C HIS A 248 -5.23 22.48 15.30
N ALA A 249 -6.40 22.95 14.86
CA ALA A 249 -7.54 23.22 15.75
C ALA A 249 -8.00 21.99 16.56
N SER A 250 -7.78 20.78 16.03
CA SER A 250 -8.04 19.51 16.73
C SER A 250 -7.09 19.21 17.89
N LYS A 251 -6.03 20.01 18.07
CA LYS A 251 -5.00 19.87 19.12
C LYS A 251 -4.13 18.62 19.06
N VAL A 252 -4.45 17.65 18.18
CA VAL A 252 -3.68 16.40 18.02
C VAL A 252 -2.65 16.44 16.89
N LEU A 253 -2.56 17.52 16.12
CA LEU A 253 -1.57 17.66 15.05
C LEU A 253 -0.72 18.90 15.33
N LEU A 254 0.54 18.67 15.70
CA LEU A 254 1.54 19.72 15.89
C LEU A 254 2.60 19.57 14.80
N ARG A 255 2.81 20.62 14.01
CA ARG A 255 3.61 20.57 12.78
C ARG A 255 4.63 21.68 12.76
N ASN A 256 5.79 21.40 12.17
CA ASN A 256 6.85 22.35 11.89
C ASN A 256 7.32 22.16 10.45
N GLY A 257 7.33 23.25 9.69
CA GLY A 257 7.62 23.20 8.27
C GLY A 257 6.50 22.58 7.44
N SER A 258 6.52 22.82 6.13
CA SER A 258 5.59 22.22 5.19
C SER A 258 6.16 22.28 3.78
N THR A 259 6.04 21.19 3.04
CA THR A 259 6.35 21.19 1.60
C THR A 259 5.31 21.95 0.78
N ARG A 260 4.13 22.20 1.36
CA ARG A 260 3.02 22.91 0.73
C ARG A 260 3.09 24.43 0.97
N ASN A 261 3.94 24.88 1.87
CA ASN A 261 4.18 26.30 2.11
C ASN A 261 5.70 26.55 2.17
N PRO A 262 6.32 27.01 1.06
CA PRO A 262 7.76 27.16 0.97
C PRO A 262 8.34 28.24 1.90
N THR A 263 7.50 29.10 2.50
CA THR A 263 7.95 30.14 3.43
C THR A 263 8.14 29.64 4.86
N MET A 264 7.67 28.42 5.18
CA MET A 264 7.81 27.85 6.51
C MET A 264 9.25 27.42 6.78
N LYS A 265 9.77 27.80 7.95
CA LYS A 265 11.14 27.50 8.38
C LYS A 265 11.18 26.23 9.24
N PRO A 266 12.10 25.30 8.97
CA PRO A 266 12.33 24.17 9.86
C PRO A 266 12.83 24.64 11.23
N THR A 267 12.50 23.86 12.26
CA THR A 267 13.06 24.02 13.61
C THR A 267 14.54 23.62 13.65
N ASN A 268 15.31 24.29 14.52
CA ASN A 268 16.66 23.84 14.87
C ASN A 268 16.66 22.80 16.02
N MET A 269 15.53 22.61 16.69
CA MET A 269 15.42 21.68 17.82
C MET A 269 15.73 20.26 17.38
N LEU A 270 16.57 19.55 18.14
CA LEU A 270 16.82 18.12 17.99
C LEU A 270 15.55 17.30 18.30
N LEU A 271 15.53 16.06 17.82
CA LEU A 271 14.38 15.17 18.00
C LEU A 271 14.11 14.92 19.49
N GLU A 272 15.18 14.77 20.26
CA GLU A 272 15.19 14.54 21.71
C GLU A 272 14.64 15.73 22.48
N GLU A 273 14.95 16.96 22.05
CA GLU A 273 14.43 18.17 22.69
C GLU A 273 12.92 18.28 22.53
N VAL A 274 12.39 17.91 21.36
CA VAL A 274 10.93 17.84 21.13
C VAL A 274 10.31 16.76 22.01
N VAL A 275 10.96 15.59 22.13
CA VAL A 275 10.49 14.49 22.99
C VAL A 275 10.43 14.91 24.46
N GLU A 276 11.44 15.61 24.99
CA GLU A 276 11.42 16.07 26.39
C GLU A 276 10.31 17.09 26.67
N ILE A 277 9.95 17.94 25.71
CA ILE A 277 8.78 18.81 25.84
C ILE A 277 7.50 17.96 25.90
N LEU A 278 7.36 16.96 25.02
CA LEU A 278 6.19 16.10 25.00
C LEU A 278 6.03 15.26 26.27
N LYS A 279 7.13 14.88 26.92
CA LYS A 279 7.13 14.16 28.21
C LYS A 279 6.66 15.04 29.38
N SER A 280 6.96 16.35 29.34
CA SER A 280 6.66 17.31 30.42
C SER A 280 5.35 18.08 30.23
N SER A 281 4.70 17.91 29.08
CA SER A 281 3.45 18.60 28.70
C SER A 281 2.22 17.95 29.30
#